data_AF-A0A954TXH2-F1
#
_entry.id   AF-A0A954TXH2-F1
#
_cell.length_a   1.000
_cell.length_b   1.000
_cell.length_c   1.000
_cell.angle_alpha   90.00
_cell.angle_beta   90.00
_cell.angle_gamma   90.00
#
_symmetry.space_group_name_H-M   'P 1'
#
loop_
_entity.id
_entity.type
_entity.pdbx_description
1 polymer ?
#
loop_
_entity_poly.entity_id
_entity_poly.type
_entity_poly.pdbx_seq_one_letter_code
_entity_poly.pdbx_strand_id
1 'polypeptide(L)'
;MAQLQADPNYGSNHGWESRDGGAFNENVDSTYIIRLYAEFEAGLRDYWENHLKRTTHPPMVQLLQSVADQRVAIDRLEDADAVREYRNFLVHDESNEPPPDMRTFRVTDAKKHLCYFFGRLDPDW
;
A
#
# COMPACT_ATOMS: atom_id res chain seq x y z
N MET A 1 34.79 -7.52 20.66
CA MET A 1 33.53 -7.00 20.12
C MET A 1 33.89 -5.91 19.12
N ALA A 2 33.56 -6.08 17.84
CA ALA A 2 33.87 -5.09 16.82
C ALA A 2 32.76 -4.03 16.80
N GLN A 3 33.12 -2.79 17.06
CA GLN A 3 32.22 -1.64 16.96
C GLN A 3 31.99 -1.39 15.47
N LEU A 4 30.74 -1.51 15.02
CA LEU A 4 30.31 -1.09 13.67
C LEU A 4 30.53 0.43 13.58
N GLN A 5 31.71 0.82 13.11
CA GLN A 5 31.98 2.20 12.75
C GLN A 5 31.26 2.46 11.43
N ALA A 6 30.27 3.35 11.44
CA ALA A 6 29.61 3.77 10.22
C ALA A 6 30.68 4.35 9.28
N ASP A 7 30.89 3.72 8.13
CA ASP A 7 31.76 4.26 7.09
C ASP A 7 30.98 5.35 6.34
N PRO A 8 31.34 6.64 6.50
CA PRO A 8 30.63 7.73 5.84
C PRO A 8 30.78 7.70 4.32
N ASN A 9 31.72 6.93 3.77
CA ASN A 9 31.93 6.76 2.33
C ASN A 9 31.33 5.45 1.78
N TYR A 10 30.63 4.65 2.60
CA TYR A 10 30.07 3.37 2.18
C TYR A 10 29.19 3.51 0.93
N GLY A 11 28.31 4.51 0.90
CA GLY A 11 27.47 4.80 -0.26
C GLY A 11 28.30 5.09 -1.51
N SER A 12 29.25 6.03 -1.42
CA SER A 12 30.12 6.43 -2.54
C SER A 12 30.93 5.24 -3.09
N ASN A 13 31.42 4.37 -2.19
CA ASN A 13 32.18 3.17 -2.55
C ASN A 13 31.32 2.10 -3.25
N HIS A 14 29.99 2.18 -3.11
CA HIS A 14 29.02 1.30 -3.77
C HIS A 14 28.25 2.01 -4.90
N GLY A 15 28.80 3.12 -5.40
CA GLY A 15 28.23 3.85 -6.54
C GLY A 15 27.05 4.75 -6.19
N TRP A 16 26.77 4.98 -4.90
CA TRP A 16 25.77 5.96 -4.48
C TRP A 16 26.35 7.37 -4.57
N GLU A 17 25.77 8.17 -5.44
CA GLU A 17 26.03 9.60 -5.52
C GLU A 17 25.07 10.37 -4.60
N SER A 18 25.42 11.61 -4.23
CA SER A 18 24.53 12.45 -3.41
C SER A 18 23.13 12.64 -4.01
N ARG A 19 23.00 12.55 -5.35
CA ARG A 19 21.72 12.56 -6.06
C ARG A 19 20.84 11.34 -5.76
N ASP A 20 21.44 10.19 -5.44
CA ASP A 20 20.71 8.96 -5.12
C ASP A 20 20.05 9.05 -3.74
N GLY A 21 20.59 9.88 -2.84
CA GLY A 21 19.91 10.25 -1.59
C GLY A 21 18.65 11.08 -1.80
N GLY A 22 18.65 11.96 -2.81
CA GLY A 22 17.47 12.72 -3.24
C GLY A 22 16.39 11.81 -3.82
N ALA A 23 16.77 10.97 -4.79
CA ALA A 23 15.88 10.00 -5.40
C ALA A 23 15.32 8.99 -4.37
N PHE A 24 16.12 8.55 -3.40
CA PHE A 24 15.64 7.73 -2.30
C PHE A 24 14.55 8.45 -1.51
N ASN A 25 14.82 9.66 -1.03
CA ASN A 25 13.88 10.46 -0.24
C ASN A 25 12.57 10.75 -1.01
N GLU A 26 12.65 11.01 -2.31
CA GLU A 26 11.50 11.24 -3.18
C GLU A 26 10.62 9.99 -3.35
N ASN A 27 11.20 8.79 -3.28
CA ASN A 27 10.50 7.52 -3.49
C ASN A 27 10.11 6.78 -2.20
N VAL A 28 10.51 7.30 -1.02
CA VAL A 28 10.16 6.70 0.27
C VAL A 28 8.64 6.58 0.43
N ASP A 29 7.90 7.65 0.16
CA ASP A 29 6.45 7.66 0.33
C ASP A 29 5.75 6.66 -0.59
N SER A 30 6.13 6.63 -1.87
CA SER A 30 5.62 5.66 -2.85
C SER A 30 5.88 4.22 -2.40
N THR A 31 7.10 3.93 -1.94
CA THR A 31 7.47 2.61 -1.42
C THR A 31 6.62 2.21 -0.22
N TYR A 32 6.36 3.14 0.70
CA TYR A 32 5.50 2.88 1.85
C TYR A 32 4.05 2.62 1.46
N ILE A 33 3.50 3.34 0.48
CA ILE A 33 2.13 3.12 0.00
C ILE A 33 2.00 1.73 -0.63
N ILE A 34 2.96 1.33 -1.45
CA ILE A 34 2.99 -0.01 -2.06
C ILE A 34 2.96 -1.09 -0.98
N ARG A 35 3.85 -0.98 0.03
CA ARG A 35 3.93 -1.95 1.13
C ARG A 35 2.65 -1.95 1.97
N LEU A 36 2.16 -0.79 2.33
CA LEU A 36 0.96 -0.64 3.14
C LEU A 36 -0.26 -1.27 2.47
N TYR A 37 -0.42 -1.09 1.16
CA TYR A 37 -1.49 -1.74 0.42
C TYR A 37 -1.27 -3.26 0.32
N ALA A 38 -0.04 -3.73 0.14
CA ALA A 38 0.25 -5.16 0.11
C ALA A 38 -0.13 -5.86 1.43
N GLU A 39 0.16 -5.24 2.57
CA GLU A 39 -0.26 -5.74 3.89
C GLU A 39 -1.79 -5.73 4.04
N PHE A 40 -2.44 -4.67 3.55
CA PHE A 40 -3.90 -4.60 3.52
C PHE A 40 -4.52 -5.71 2.64
N GLU A 41 -3.96 -5.95 1.46
CA GLU A 41 -4.38 -7.03 0.57
C GLU A 41 -4.21 -8.40 1.24
N ALA A 42 -3.06 -8.65 1.88
CA ALA A 42 -2.80 -9.89 2.61
C ALA A 42 -3.83 -10.10 3.73
N GLY A 43 -4.15 -9.07 4.51
CA GLY A 43 -5.17 -9.15 5.55
C GLY A 43 -6.57 -9.40 4.99
N LEU A 44 -6.97 -8.76 3.87
CA LEU A 44 -8.26 -9.07 3.23
C LEU A 44 -8.35 -10.50 2.71
N ARG A 45 -7.25 -11.02 2.16
CA ARG A 45 -7.15 -12.41 1.69
C ARG A 45 -7.33 -13.37 2.85
N ASP A 46 -6.62 -13.13 3.95
CA ASP A 46 -6.75 -13.92 5.17
C ASP A 46 -8.18 -13.88 5.73
N TYR A 47 -8.78 -12.70 5.84
CA TYR A 47 -10.17 -12.55 6.26
C TYR A 47 -11.13 -13.36 5.36
N TRP A 48 -10.96 -13.29 4.04
CA TRP A 48 -11.80 -14.00 3.09
C TRP A 48 -11.66 -15.52 3.18
N GLU A 49 -10.42 -16.02 3.21
CA GLU A 49 -10.12 -17.44 3.16
C GLU A 49 -10.31 -18.10 4.53
N ASN A 50 -9.82 -17.46 5.59
CA ASN A 50 -9.73 -18.05 6.93
C ASN A 50 -10.88 -17.64 7.84
N HIS A 51 -11.36 -16.39 7.80
CA HIS A 51 -12.52 -15.98 8.63
C HIS A 51 -13.83 -16.36 7.97
N LEU A 52 -14.04 -15.94 6.73
CA LEU A 52 -15.28 -16.19 5.97
C LEU A 52 -15.34 -17.59 5.32
N LYS A 53 -14.27 -18.39 5.41
CA LYS A 53 -14.17 -19.76 4.87
C LYS A 53 -14.50 -19.85 3.38
N ARG A 54 -14.13 -18.83 2.60
CA ARG A 54 -14.35 -18.80 1.15
C ARG A 54 -13.20 -19.47 0.42
N THR A 55 -13.51 -20.27 -0.60
CA THR A 55 -12.51 -21.02 -1.38
C THR A 55 -12.16 -20.37 -2.72
N THR A 56 -12.84 -19.27 -3.06
CA THR A 56 -12.59 -18.51 -4.29
C THR A 56 -11.47 -17.51 -4.08
N HIS A 57 -10.74 -17.18 -5.15
CA HIS A 57 -9.67 -16.17 -5.14
C HIS A 57 -10.00 -15.02 -6.11
N PRO A 58 -10.93 -14.12 -5.75
CA PRO A 58 -11.37 -13.05 -6.64
C PRO A 58 -10.29 -11.99 -6.86
N PRO A 59 -10.33 -11.24 -7.98
CA PRO A 59 -9.56 -10.01 -8.15
C PRO A 59 -9.82 -9.02 -7.01
N MET A 60 -8.83 -8.18 -6.66
CA MET A 60 -8.92 -7.30 -5.48
C MET A 60 -10.13 -6.37 -5.48
N VAL A 61 -10.50 -5.81 -6.62
CA VAL A 61 -11.70 -4.97 -6.76
C VAL A 61 -12.99 -5.72 -6.40
N GLN A 62 -13.11 -6.97 -6.84
CA GLN A 62 -14.26 -7.82 -6.52
C GLN A 62 -14.23 -8.27 -5.06
N LEU A 63 -13.03 -8.53 -4.52
CA LEU A 63 -12.86 -8.86 -3.10
C LEU A 63 -13.33 -7.70 -2.21
N LEU A 64 -12.87 -6.49 -2.51
CA LEU A 64 -13.26 -5.26 -1.82
C LEU A 64 -14.78 -5.07 -1.83
N GLN A 65 -15.42 -5.17 -3.00
CA GLN A 65 -16.87 -5.07 -3.12
C GLN A 65 -17.59 -6.14 -2.27
N SER A 66 -17.15 -7.40 -2.38
CA SER A 66 -17.79 -8.53 -1.69
C SER A 66 -17.68 -8.44 -0.16
N VAL A 67 -16.58 -7.87 0.34
CA VAL A 67 -16.40 -7.59 1.77
C VAL A 67 -17.20 -6.35 2.18
N ALA A 68 -17.24 -5.32 1.32
CA ALA A 68 -17.94 -4.08 1.59
C ALA A 68 -19.46 -4.26 1.70
N ASP A 69 -20.05 -5.08 0.83
CA ASP A 69 -21.49 -5.39 0.81
C ASP A 69 -22.03 -5.97 2.13
N GLN A 70 -21.13 -6.41 3.02
CA GLN A 70 -21.50 -6.93 4.32
C GLN A 70 -21.68 -5.82 5.37
N ARG A 71 -20.74 -4.85 5.46
CA ARG A 71 -20.68 -3.89 6.59
C ARG A 71 -19.97 -2.55 6.32
N VAL A 72 -19.53 -2.28 5.09
CA VAL A 72 -18.73 -1.08 4.76
C VAL A 72 -19.58 -0.09 3.96
N ALA A 73 -19.47 1.20 4.28
CA ALA A 73 -20.13 2.25 3.52
C ALA A 73 -19.46 2.47 2.14
N ILE A 74 -20.25 2.79 1.12
CA ILE A 74 -19.80 2.88 -0.28
C ILE A 74 -18.65 3.90 -0.44
N ASP A 75 -18.71 5.04 0.25
CA ASP A 75 -17.66 6.07 0.24
C ASP A 75 -16.29 5.52 0.70
N ARG A 76 -16.31 4.51 1.56
CA ARG A 76 -15.09 3.88 2.12
C ARG A 76 -14.54 2.79 1.23
N LEU A 77 -15.42 2.12 0.50
CA LEU A 77 -15.00 1.23 -0.57
C LEU A 77 -14.29 2.03 -1.68
N GLU A 78 -14.85 3.16 -2.09
CA GLU A 78 -14.23 4.07 -3.07
C GLU A 78 -12.87 4.60 -2.58
N ASP A 79 -12.75 4.98 -1.29
CA ASP A 79 -11.48 5.38 -0.69
C ASP A 79 -10.42 4.26 -0.78
N ALA A 80 -10.78 3.00 -0.46
CA ALA A 80 -9.86 1.87 -0.50
C ALA A 80 -9.48 1.45 -1.93
N ASP A 81 -10.44 1.52 -2.87
CA ASP A 81 -10.19 1.23 -4.28
C ASP A 81 -9.31 2.31 -4.93
N ALA A 82 -9.50 3.58 -4.59
CA ALA A 82 -8.62 4.65 -5.06
C ALA A 82 -7.16 4.45 -4.60
N VAL A 83 -6.93 3.95 -3.38
CA VAL A 83 -5.56 3.61 -2.91
C VAL A 83 -5.00 2.42 -3.72
N ARG A 84 -5.83 1.44 -4.11
CA ARG A 84 -5.42 0.34 -5.01
C ARG A 84 -4.94 0.90 -6.35
N GLU A 85 -5.70 1.80 -6.95
CA GLU A 85 -5.38 2.39 -8.25
C GLU A 85 -4.09 3.18 -8.19
N TYR A 86 -3.92 4.01 -7.16
CA TYR A 86 -2.68 4.76 -6.96
C TYR A 86 -1.49 3.82 -6.74
N ARG A 87 -1.63 2.76 -5.93
CA ARG A 87 -0.58 1.74 -5.79
C ARG A 87 -0.23 1.11 -7.12
N ASN A 88 -1.23 0.74 -7.92
CA ASN A 88 -1.01 0.10 -9.22
C ASN A 88 -0.23 1.03 -10.16
N PHE A 89 -0.56 2.33 -10.17
CA PHE A 89 0.23 3.33 -10.87
C PHE A 89 1.69 3.35 -10.38
N LEU A 90 1.92 3.45 -9.07
CA LEU A 90 3.26 3.49 -8.48
C LEU A 90 4.11 2.24 -8.78
N VAL A 91 3.48 1.08 -8.95
CA VAL A 91 4.18 -0.18 -9.30
C VAL A 91 4.52 -0.25 -10.78
N HIS A 92 3.69 0.34 -11.64
CA HIS A 92 3.83 0.31 -13.10
C HIS A 92 4.48 1.57 -13.67
N ASP A 93 5.09 2.40 -12.82
CA ASP A 93 5.49 3.77 -13.14
C ASP A 93 6.60 3.84 -14.22
N GLU A 94 6.17 3.84 -15.49
CA GLU A 94 6.99 4.16 -16.67
C GLU A 94 6.94 5.67 -17.00
N SER A 95 6.10 6.45 -16.31
CA SER A 95 5.81 7.84 -16.61
C SER A 95 5.66 8.64 -15.32
N ASN A 96 6.68 9.42 -14.99
CA ASN A 96 6.91 10.19 -13.74
C ASN A 96 5.71 11.00 -13.14
N GLU A 97 4.54 11.07 -13.76
CA GLU A 97 3.38 11.82 -13.26
C GLU A 97 2.07 11.00 -13.38
N PRO A 98 1.24 10.99 -12.31
CA PRO A 98 -0.06 10.32 -12.33
C PRO A 98 -1.06 11.03 -13.26
N PRO A 99 -2.04 10.30 -13.83
CA PRO A 99 -3.11 10.88 -14.64
C PRO A 99 -3.89 11.99 -13.90
N PRO A 100 -4.42 13.02 -14.60
CA PRO A 100 -5.06 14.18 -13.97
C PRO A 100 -6.29 13.85 -13.12
N ASP A 101 -6.98 12.76 -13.43
CA ASP A 101 -8.17 12.24 -12.77
C ASP A 101 -7.85 11.23 -11.66
N MET A 102 -6.58 10.79 -11.54
CA MET A 102 -6.16 9.86 -10.52
C MET A 102 -5.99 10.55 -9.17
N ARG A 103 -6.59 9.97 -8.14
CA ARG A 103 -6.37 10.44 -6.76
C ARG A 103 -4.99 9.95 -6.27
N THR A 104 -4.16 10.90 -5.85
CA THR A 104 -2.88 10.63 -5.20
C THR A 104 -3.03 10.68 -3.68
N PHE A 105 -2.12 10.04 -2.97
CA PHE A 105 -2.19 9.90 -1.52
C PHE A 105 -0.84 10.15 -0.87
N ARG A 106 -0.86 10.80 0.31
CA ARG A 106 0.24 10.66 1.27
C ARG A 106 0.10 9.35 2.01
N VAL A 107 1.20 8.83 2.56
CA VAL A 107 1.20 7.60 3.38
C VAL A 107 0.16 7.66 4.50
N THR A 108 0.00 8.83 5.14
CA THR A 108 -0.97 9.04 6.22
C THR A 108 -2.42 8.89 5.76
N ASP A 109 -2.74 9.37 4.56
CA ASP A 109 -4.10 9.33 4.01
C ASP A 109 -4.43 7.91 3.54
N ALA A 110 -3.50 7.26 2.84
CA ALA A 110 -3.63 5.85 2.46
C ALA A 110 -3.85 4.97 3.70
N LYS A 111 -3.04 5.15 4.75
CA LYS A 111 -3.20 4.43 6.02
C LYS A 111 -4.57 4.65 6.64
N LYS A 112 -5.03 5.90 6.71
CA LYS A 112 -6.33 6.22 7.28
C LYS A 112 -7.46 5.47 6.58
N HIS A 113 -7.46 5.47 5.25
CA HIS A 113 -8.50 4.82 4.45
C HIS A 113 -8.49 3.29 4.60
N LEU A 114 -7.31 2.68 4.51
CA LEU A 114 -7.15 1.22 4.62
C LEU A 114 -7.47 0.72 6.05
N CYS A 115 -6.97 1.41 7.09
CA CYS A 115 -7.28 1.07 8.47
C CYS A 115 -8.76 1.26 8.79
N TYR A 116 -9.42 2.26 8.20
CA TYR A 116 -10.87 2.42 8.37
C TYR A 116 -11.62 1.21 7.81
N PHE A 117 -11.26 0.77 6.60
CA PHE A 117 -11.86 -0.41 5.99
C PHE A 117 -11.69 -1.65 6.89
N PHE A 118 -10.47 -1.90 7.38
CA PHE A 118 -10.20 -2.97 8.35
C PHE A 118 -10.99 -2.84 9.65
N GLY A 119 -11.14 -1.63 10.18
CA GLY A 119 -11.94 -1.38 11.38
C GLY A 119 -13.42 -1.69 11.23
N ARG A 120 -13.91 -2.02 10.03
CA ARG A 120 -15.29 -2.48 9.76
C ARG A 120 -15.41 -3.98 9.56
N LEU A 121 -14.31 -4.71 9.54
CA LEU A 121 -14.32 -6.16 9.53
C LEU A 121 -14.88 -6.68 10.85
N ASP A 122 -15.24 -7.95 10.85
CA ASP A 122 -15.70 -8.62 12.06
C ASP A 122 -14.64 -8.53 13.17
N PRO A 123 -14.95 -7.98 14.36
CA PRO A 123 -13.98 -7.88 15.46
C PRO A 123 -13.53 -9.24 16.00
N ASP A 124 -14.23 -10.33 15.66
CA ASP A 124 -13.85 -11.69 16.04
C ASP A 124 -12.80 -12.32 15.08
N TRP A 125 -12.37 -11.59 14.04
CA TRP A 125 -11.23 -11.93 13.20
C TRP A 125 -9.89 -11.55 13.85
#